data_AF-A0A350IJC0-F1
#
_entry.id   AF-A0A350IJC0-F1
#
_cell.length_a   1.000
_cell.length_b   1.000
_cell.length_c   1.000
_cell.angle_alpha   90.00
_cell.angle_beta   90.00
_cell.angle_gamma   90.00
#
_symmetry.space_group_name_H-M   'P 1'
#
loop_
_entity.id
_entity.type
_entity.pdbx_description
1 polymer ?
#
loop_
_entity_poly.entity_id
_entity_poly.type
_entity_poly.pdbx_seq_one_letter_code
_entity_poly.pdbx_strand_id
1 'polypeptide(L)'
;MTSCYTKTIDDFSEFTVQIPIYFYDKSTDRKVPDIGLTFSNLYQYDEYKTNKDRIDRAELYQFSIWVDSLVLPGNPPKPFVPNVDEVIFEHVRYTIVFAKPKVAGNEQSLNPDDFEIDNQIQPFTLADFYNVSVSEYYKNPRHIYSIPQEEAIVISDLLKTRPYFYVQAEYSKYLNQPADTILFPYSEYRGDLVVRLKIKL
;
A
#
# COMPACT_ATOMS: atom_id res chain seq x y z
N MET A 1 18.30 -48.05 -15.09
CA MET A 1 17.05 -47.59 -14.44
C MET A 1 17.41 -46.48 -13.46
N THR A 2 17.46 -45.22 -13.90
CA THR A 2 17.79 -44.08 -13.01
C THR A 2 17.41 -42.78 -13.71
N SER A 3 16.13 -42.41 -13.70
CA SER A 3 15.69 -41.14 -14.31
C SER A 3 14.38 -40.55 -13.72
N CYS A 4 13.78 -41.18 -12.71
CA CYS A 4 12.61 -40.60 -12.03
C CYS A 4 12.92 -39.88 -10.72
N TYR A 5 14.07 -40.12 -10.10
CA TYR A 5 14.39 -39.56 -8.78
C TYR A 5 15.07 -38.17 -8.83
N THR A 6 15.68 -37.79 -9.94
CA THR A 6 16.37 -36.49 -10.05
C THR A 6 15.41 -35.34 -10.34
N LYS A 7 14.33 -35.59 -11.11
CA LYS A 7 13.35 -34.55 -11.46
C LYS A 7 12.50 -34.05 -10.29
N THR A 8 12.37 -34.83 -9.22
CA THR A 8 11.54 -34.45 -8.06
C THR A 8 12.31 -33.64 -7.02
N ILE A 9 13.65 -33.66 -7.04
CA ILE A 9 14.48 -32.91 -6.09
C ILE A 9 14.68 -31.46 -6.57
N ASP A 10 14.73 -31.22 -7.87
CA ASP A 10 14.85 -29.88 -8.46
C ASP A 10 13.59 -29.01 -8.24
N ASP A 11 12.40 -29.62 -8.08
CA ASP A 11 11.13 -28.94 -7.77
C ASP A 11 11.06 -28.42 -6.31
N PHE A 12 11.99 -28.82 -5.44
CA PHE A 12 12.17 -28.24 -4.09
C PHE A 12 13.34 -27.25 -4.06
N SER A 13 13.59 -26.51 -5.14
CA SER A 13 14.62 -25.46 -5.18
C SER A 13 14.13 -24.10 -4.65
N GLU A 14 12.82 -23.95 -4.43
CA GLU A 14 12.23 -22.68 -4.03
C GLU A 14 10.93 -22.86 -3.24
N PHE A 15 10.61 -21.88 -2.40
CA PHE A 15 9.30 -21.76 -1.76
C PHE A 15 8.79 -20.31 -1.85
N THR A 16 7.48 -20.15 -1.67
CA THR A 16 6.81 -18.85 -1.74
C THR A 16 6.20 -18.48 -0.40
N VAL A 17 6.40 -17.24 0.03
CA VAL A 17 5.78 -16.65 1.22
C VAL A 17 5.04 -15.39 0.84
N GLN A 18 3.93 -15.09 1.51
CA GLN A 18 3.17 -13.87 1.31
C GLN A 18 3.17 -13.05 2.60
N ILE A 19 3.57 -11.79 2.48
CA ILE A 19 3.62 -10.81 3.56
C ILE A 19 2.49 -9.81 3.32
N PRO A 20 1.43 -9.81 4.16
CA PRO A 20 0.43 -8.76 4.11
C PRO A 20 0.96 -7.50 4.80
N ILE A 21 0.89 -6.38 4.11
CA ILE A 21 1.27 -5.05 4.59
C ILE A 21 0.01 -4.23 4.75
N TYR A 22 -0.25 -3.82 5.98
CA TYR A 22 -1.43 -3.06 6.35
C TYR A 22 -1.09 -1.58 6.48
N PHE A 23 -1.83 -0.74 5.77
CA PHE A 23 -1.74 0.71 5.85
C PHE A 23 -3.01 1.25 6.49
N TYR A 24 -2.84 2.05 7.53
CA TYR A 24 -3.94 2.71 8.22
C TYR A 24 -3.76 4.21 8.07
N ASP A 25 -4.57 4.80 7.22
CA ASP A 25 -4.55 6.23 6.93
C ASP A 25 -5.66 6.91 7.74
N LYS A 26 -5.28 7.35 8.95
CA LYS A 26 -6.18 7.93 9.95
C LYS A 26 -5.87 9.40 10.16
N SER A 27 -6.91 10.23 10.11
CA SER A 27 -6.80 11.68 10.36
C SER A 27 -8.04 12.21 11.06
N THR A 28 -7.84 13.24 11.89
CA THR A 28 -8.87 13.98 12.64
C THR A 28 -9.22 15.33 12.02
N ASP A 29 -8.62 15.64 10.88
CA ASP A 29 -8.66 16.94 10.22
C ASP A 29 -8.29 16.80 8.74
N ARG A 30 -8.72 15.70 8.10
CA ARG A 30 -8.31 15.39 6.73
C ARG A 30 -8.79 16.49 5.81
N LYS A 31 -7.84 17.15 5.15
CA LYS A 31 -8.12 18.08 4.08
C LYS A 31 -8.48 17.29 2.83
N VAL A 32 -9.38 17.83 2.01
CA VAL A 32 -9.71 17.28 0.70
C VAL A 32 -9.83 18.44 -0.29
N PRO A 33 -9.05 18.45 -1.39
CA PRO A 33 -8.06 17.44 -1.79
C PRO A 33 -6.81 17.46 -0.88
N ASP A 34 -6.14 16.31 -0.73
CA ASP A 34 -4.92 16.17 0.09
C ASP A 34 -4.14 14.88 -0.24
N ILE A 35 -2.92 14.80 0.30
CA ILE A 35 -1.99 13.69 0.14
C ILE A 35 -1.59 13.16 1.52
N GLY A 36 -1.88 11.89 1.78
CA GLY A 36 -1.42 11.15 2.97
C GLY A 36 -0.22 10.27 2.66
N LEU A 37 0.67 10.07 3.65
CA LEU A 37 1.81 9.16 3.55
C LEU A 37 1.79 8.16 4.71
N THR A 38 1.85 6.87 4.38
CA THR A 38 1.99 5.79 5.38
C THR A 38 3.28 5.03 5.14
N PHE A 39 4.19 5.02 6.12
CA PHE A 39 5.47 4.31 6.02
C PHE A 39 5.33 2.80 6.24
N SER A 40 6.10 2.02 5.50
CA SER A 40 6.28 0.58 5.71
C SER A 40 7.74 0.18 5.51
N ASN A 41 8.19 -0.79 6.31
CA ASN A 41 9.52 -1.39 6.19
C ASN A 41 9.40 -2.91 6.27
N LEU A 42 9.84 -3.65 5.24
CA LEU A 42 9.76 -5.12 5.26
C LEU A 42 10.61 -5.75 6.37
N TYR A 43 11.59 -5.03 6.95
CA TYR A 43 12.34 -5.48 8.12
C TYR A 43 11.47 -5.70 9.36
N GLN A 44 10.22 -5.24 9.40
CA GLN A 44 9.31 -5.59 10.50
C GLN A 44 8.83 -7.05 10.45
N TYR A 45 8.90 -7.71 9.28
CA TYR A 45 8.41 -9.07 9.07
C TYR A 45 9.54 -10.10 9.13
N ASP A 46 9.33 -11.19 9.88
CA ASP A 46 10.33 -12.24 10.08
C ASP A 46 10.57 -13.04 8.80
N GLU A 47 9.54 -13.18 7.97
CA GLU A 47 9.57 -13.79 6.64
C GLU A 47 10.59 -13.10 5.74
N TYR A 48 10.65 -11.76 5.78
CA TYR A 48 11.64 -10.99 5.02
C TYR A 48 13.01 -11.05 5.69
N LYS A 49 13.11 -10.75 6.99
CA LYS A 49 14.38 -10.72 7.74
C LYS A 49 15.17 -12.01 7.61
N THR A 50 14.51 -13.15 7.81
CA THR A 50 15.16 -14.47 7.84
C THR A 50 15.61 -14.94 6.47
N ASN A 51 14.97 -14.45 5.40
CA ASN A 51 15.18 -14.94 4.05
C ASN A 51 15.80 -13.92 3.11
N LYS A 52 16.10 -12.68 3.56
CA LYS A 52 16.54 -11.55 2.72
C LYS A 52 17.56 -11.95 1.65
N ASP A 53 18.60 -12.69 2.05
CA ASP A 53 19.71 -13.07 1.17
C ASP A 53 19.36 -14.20 0.19
N ARG A 54 18.23 -14.90 0.41
CA ARG A 54 17.71 -16.00 -0.41
C ARG A 54 16.51 -15.58 -1.26
N ILE A 55 16.03 -14.33 -1.15
CA ILE A 55 14.92 -13.83 -1.97
C ILE A 55 15.38 -13.77 -3.42
N ASP A 56 14.79 -14.64 -4.25
CA ASP A 56 14.95 -14.59 -5.70
C ASP A 56 14.11 -13.45 -6.29
N ARG A 57 12.85 -13.34 -5.85
CA ARG A 57 11.87 -12.37 -6.36
C ARG A 57 10.94 -11.86 -5.25
N ALA A 58 10.52 -10.60 -5.32
CA ALA A 58 9.60 -9.94 -4.38
C ALA A 58 8.48 -9.21 -5.13
N GLU A 59 7.37 -9.87 -5.43
CA GLU A 59 6.29 -9.29 -6.24
C GLU A 59 5.26 -8.59 -5.36
N LEU A 60 4.82 -7.40 -5.76
CA LEU A 60 3.54 -6.88 -5.26
C LEU A 60 2.42 -7.61 -5.97
N TYR A 61 1.63 -8.35 -5.20
CA TYR A 61 0.66 -9.29 -5.75
C TYR A 61 -0.74 -8.70 -5.82
N GLN A 62 -1.19 -8.09 -4.72
CA GLN A 62 -2.55 -7.62 -4.55
C GLN A 62 -2.59 -6.33 -3.75
N PHE A 63 -3.44 -5.40 -4.16
CA PHE A 63 -3.78 -4.22 -3.38
C PHE A 63 -5.30 -4.12 -3.21
N SER A 64 -5.78 -3.81 -2.01
CA SER A 64 -7.20 -3.56 -1.73
C SER A 64 -7.35 -2.40 -0.76
N ILE A 65 -8.47 -1.69 -0.87
CA ILE A 65 -8.78 -0.53 -0.02
C ILE A 65 -10.20 -0.61 0.52
N TRP A 66 -10.41 -0.02 1.69
CA TRP A 66 -11.75 0.26 2.21
C TRP A 66 -11.76 1.45 3.17
N VAL A 67 -12.95 1.99 3.38
CA VAL A 67 -13.21 3.07 4.33
C VAL A 67 -13.76 2.46 5.61
N ASP A 68 -13.00 2.49 6.70
CA ASP A 68 -13.45 1.96 7.99
C ASP A 68 -14.46 2.91 8.65
N SER A 69 -14.15 4.22 8.60
CA SER A 69 -14.99 5.25 9.19
C SER A 69 -14.73 6.62 8.55
N LEU A 70 -15.78 7.42 8.45
CA LEU A 70 -15.74 8.77 7.89
C LEU A 70 -16.76 9.64 8.64
N VAL A 71 -16.36 10.85 9.02
CA VAL A 71 -17.25 11.87 9.58
C VAL A 71 -17.30 13.02 8.59
N LEU A 72 -18.51 13.34 8.14
CA LEU A 72 -18.75 14.41 7.17
C LEU A 72 -18.61 15.79 7.81
N PRO A 73 -18.11 16.78 7.05
CA PRO A 73 -18.13 18.18 7.48
C PRO A 73 -19.57 18.67 7.69
N GLY A 74 -19.76 19.61 8.61
CA GLY A 74 -21.06 20.18 8.91
C GLY A 74 -21.13 20.79 10.30
N ASN A 75 -22.28 21.38 10.64
CA ASN A 75 -22.56 21.85 11.99
C ASN A 75 -23.95 21.37 12.45
N PRO A 76 -24.03 20.31 13.26
CA PRO A 76 -22.92 19.50 13.77
C PRO A 76 -22.33 18.57 12.70
N PRO A 77 -21.05 18.15 12.83
CA PRO A 77 -20.50 17.04 12.06
C PRO A 77 -21.33 15.77 12.29
N LYS A 78 -21.42 14.92 11.27
CA LYS A 78 -22.17 13.66 11.37
C LYS A 78 -21.38 12.48 10.79
N PRO A 79 -21.48 11.28 11.37
CA PRO A 79 -20.94 10.07 10.76
C PRO A 79 -21.54 9.84 9.37
N PHE A 80 -20.72 9.36 8.44
CA PHE A 80 -21.17 8.93 7.12
C PHE A 80 -22.09 7.71 7.23
N VAL A 81 -23.20 7.73 6.51
CA VAL A 81 -24.16 6.63 6.41
C VAL A 81 -24.25 6.14 4.96
N PRO A 82 -23.74 4.94 4.62
CA PRO A 82 -23.56 4.48 3.22
C PRO A 82 -24.82 4.46 2.35
N ASN A 83 -26.00 4.28 2.93
CA ASN A 83 -27.26 4.18 2.19
C ASN A 83 -28.02 5.52 2.12
N VAL A 84 -27.46 6.59 2.66
CA VAL A 84 -28.11 7.91 2.77
C VAL A 84 -27.21 9.01 2.22
N ASP A 85 -25.92 8.94 2.55
CA ASP A 85 -24.95 9.95 2.19
C ASP A 85 -24.22 9.60 0.90
N GLU A 86 -24.06 10.59 0.03
CA GLU A 86 -23.29 10.48 -1.20
C GLU A 86 -21.99 11.27 -1.07
N VAL A 87 -20.87 10.57 -1.17
CA VAL A 87 -19.53 11.17 -1.34
C VAL A 87 -18.86 10.41 -2.47
N ILE A 88 -18.61 11.11 -3.57
CA ILE A 88 -17.97 10.55 -4.76
C ILE A 88 -16.70 11.35 -5.00
N PHE A 89 -15.54 10.77 -4.71
CA PHE A 89 -14.26 11.39 -5.08
C PHE A 89 -14.08 11.30 -6.59
N GLU A 90 -13.72 12.41 -7.24
CA GLU A 90 -13.44 12.40 -8.68
C GLU A 90 -12.29 11.44 -9.01
N HIS A 91 -11.29 11.39 -8.14
CA HIS A 91 -10.06 10.67 -8.33
C HIS A 91 -9.43 10.28 -6.97
N VAL A 92 -9.03 9.01 -6.83
CA VAL A 92 -8.24 8.52 -5.70
C VAL A 92 -7.09 7.68 -6.25
N ARG A 93 -5.85 8.02 -5.89
CA ARG A 93 -4.65 7.34 -6.37
C ARG A 93 -3.80 6.86 -5.20
N TYR A 94 -3.28 5.64 -5.33
CA TYR A 94 -2.30 5.07 -4.42
C TYR A 94 -1.00 4.83 -5.17
N THR A 95 0.10 5.36 -4.65
CA THR A 95 1.44 5.17 -5.19
C THR A 95 2.39 4.64 -4.12
N ILE A 96 3.34 3.80 -4.52
CA ILE A 96 4.52 3.50 -3.72
C ILE A 96 5.62 4.48 -4.07
N VAL A 97 6.16 5.11 -3.06
CA VAL A 97 7.38 5.91 -3.14
C VAL A 97 8.44 5.26 -2.27
N PHE A 98 9.54 4.83 -2.89
CA PHE A 98 10.63 4.21 -2.17
C PHE A 98 11.33 5.23 -1.28
N ALA A 99 11.78 4.77 -0.12
CA ALA A 99 12.52 5.60 0.82
C ALA A 99 14.02 5.27 0.76
N LYS A 100 14.81 6.01 1.54
CA LYS A 100 16.19 5.69 1.89
C LYS A 100 16.48 6.17 3.32
N PRO A 101 17.40 5.53 4.04
CA PRO A 101 17.78 6.00 5.37
C PRO A 101 18.49 7.35 5.26
N LYS A 102 18.18 8.27 6.17
CA LYS A 102 18.84 9.59 6.28
C LYS A 102 20.29 9.46 6.74
N VAL A 103 20.57 8.43 7.53
CA VAL A 103 21.89 8.14 8.11
C VAL A 103 22.27 6.69 7.79
N ALA A 104 23.50 6.47 7.33
CA ALA A 104 24.02 5.13 7.09
C ALA A 104 24.00 4.29 8.39
N GLY A 105 23.59 3.03 8.31
CA GLY A 105 23.42 2.15 9.47
C GLY A 105 21.99 2.04 9.99
N ASN A 106 21.07 2.92 9.52
CA ASN A 106 19.65 2.88 9.89
C ASN A 106 18.79 2.03 8.95
N GLU A 107 19.38 1.18 8.10
CA GLU A 107 18.64 0.41 7.08
C GLU A 107 17.58 -0.52 7.70
N GLN A 108 17.79 -0.95 8.94
CA GLN A 108 16.87 -1.81 9.70
C GLN A 108 16.01 -1.06 10.72
N SER A 109 16.10 0.28 10.78
CA SER A 109 15.25 1.05 11.68
C SER A 109 13.77 0.88 11.33
N LEU A 110 12.93 0.77 12.36
CA LEU A 110 11.48 0.74 12.22
C LEU A 110 10.85 2.11 12.46
N ASN A 111 11.65 3.13 12.79
CA ASN A 111 11.18 4.49 12.98
C ASN A 111 11.07 5.21 11.63
N PRO A 112 9.86 5.64 11.20
CA PRO A 112 9.67 6.37 9.94
C PRO A 112 10.53 7.64 9.82
N ASP A 113 10.86 8.29 10.94
CA ASP A 113 11.64 9.53 10.96
C ASP A 113 13.10 9.34 10.55
N ASP A 114 13.61 8.11 10.57
CA ASP A 114 14.97 7.78 10.11
C ASP A 114 15.08 7.70 8.58
N PHE A 115 13.95 7.81 7.87
CA PHE A 115 13.87 7.65 6.43
C PHE A 115 13.38 8.93 5.76
N GLU A 116 13.76 9.10 4.51
CA GLU A 116 13.25 10.12 3.59
C GLU A 116 12.90 9.49 2.25
N ILE A 117 12.01 10.14 1.49
CA ILE A 117 11.66 9.70 0.13
C ILE A 117 12.91 9.75 -0.75
N ASP A 118 13.16 8.67 -1.49
CA ASP A 118 14.22 8.64 -2.49
C ASP A 118 13.69 9.14 -3.83
N ASN A 119 13.85 10.44 -4.06
CA ASN A 119 13.43 11.11 -5.30
C ASN A 119 14.19 10.65 -6.56
N GLN A 120 15.18 9.75 -6.45
CA GLN A 120 15.84 9.13 -7.60
C GLN A 120 15.05 7.95 -8.18
N ILE A 121 14.16 7.34 -7.39
CA ILE A 121 13.26 6.28 -7.85
C ILE A 121 11.93 6.91 -8.24
N GLN A 122 11.45 6.57 -9.44
CA GLN A 122 10.11 6.99 -9.86
C GLN A 122 9.02 6.31 -9.01
N PRO A 123 7.98 7.05 -8.58
CA PRO A 123 6.83 6.45 -7.92
C PRO A 123 6.16 5.37 -8.78
N PHE A 124 5.64 4.33 -8.14
CA PHE A 124 4.88 3.27 -8.80
C PHE A 124 3.41 3.38 -8.44
N THR A 125 2.53 3.44 -9.43
CA THR A 125 1.09 3.48 -9.19
C THR A 125 0.60 2.10 -8.80
N LEU A 126 0.13 1.95 -7.56
CA LEU A 126 -0.52 0.72 -7.12
C LEU A 126 -1.92 0.61 -7.69
N ALA A 127 -2.66 1.72 -7.63
CA ALA A 127 -4.00 1.79 -8.11
C ALA A 127 -4.42 3.23 -8.39
N ASP A 128 -5.27 3.38 -9.39
CA ASP A 128 -5.77 4.66 -9.87
C ASP A 128 -7.27 4.53 -10.13
N PHE A 129 -8.07 5.27 -9.35
CA PHE A 129 -9.53 5.16 -9.34
C PHE A 129 -10.18 6.47 -9.70
N TYR A 130 -11.26 6.39 -10.47
CA TYR A 130 -12.05 7.54 -10.89
C TYR A 130 -13.50 7.35 -10.44
N ASN A 131 -14.16 8.45 -10.06
CA ASN A 131 -15.55 8.45 -9.59
C ASN A 131 -15.80 7.46 -8.43
N VAL A 132 -14.96 7.53 -7.41
CA VAL A 132 -14.96 6.62 -6.26
C VAL A 132 -16.10 6.98 -5.31
N SER A 133 -17.17 6.18 -5.33
CA SER A 133 -18.25 6.30 -4.35
C SER A 133 -17.84 5.68 -3.02
N VAL A 134 -17.72 6.50 -1.97
CA VAL A 134 -17.34 6.05 -0.61
C VAL A 134 -18.24 4.91 -0.12
N SER A 135 -19.53 4.93 -0.48
CA SER A 135 -20.48 3.89 -0.09
C SER A 135 -20.08 2.48 -0.56
N GLU A 136 -19.40 2.35 -1.71
CA GLU A 136 -18.99 1.06 -2.27
C GLU A 136 -17.81 0.45 -1.51
N TYR A 137 -16.97 1.30 -0.91
CA TYR A 137 -15.77 0.93 -0.18
C TYR A 137 -15.97 0.96 1.34
N TYR A 138 -17.14 1.40 1.84
CA TYR A 138 -17.38 1.53 3.27
C TYR A 138 -17.53 0.17 3.94
N LYS A 139 -16.57 -0.18 4.81
CA LYS A 139 -16.46 -1.47 5.52
C LYS A 139 -16.49 -2.70 4.60
N ASN A 140 -16.12 -2.52 3.34
CA ASN A 140 -16.09 -3.58 2.34
C ASN A 140 -14.78 -3.50 1.55
N PRO A 141 -13.91 -4.52 1.61
CA PRO A 141 -12.74 -4.61 0.75
C PRO A 141 -13.19 -4.95 -0.67
N ARG A 142 -13.69 -3.94 -1.39
CA ARG A 142 -13.95 -4.09 -2.81
C ARG A 142 -12.65 -3.89 -3.58
N HIS A 143 -12.55 -4.61 -4.70
CA HIS A 143 -11.52 -4.47 -5.72
C HIS A 143 -10.10 -4.85 -5.27
N ILE A 144 -9.82 -6.16 -5.29
CA ILE A 144 -8.45 -6.66 -5.25
C ILE A 144 -7.80 -6.42 -6.61
N TYR A 145 -6.81 -5.54 -6.66
CA TYR A 145 -6.07 -5.22 -7.88
C TYR A 145 -4.80 -6.04 -7.98
N SER A 146 -4.60 -6.71 -9.11
CA SER A 146 -3.32 -7.32 -9.44
C SER A 146 -2.41 -6.28 -10.09
N ILE A 147 -1.19 -6.18 -9.59
CA ILE A 147 -0.21 -5.24 -10.14
C ILE A 147 0.31 -5.78 -11.47
N PRO A 148 0.45 -4.95 -12.52
CA PRO A 148 1.03 -5.37 -13.79
C PRO A 148 2.42 -6.02 -13.60
N GLN A 149 2.67 -7.10 -14.34
CA GLN A 149 3.87 -7.92 -14.16
C GLN A 149 5.18 -7.15 -14.40
N GLU A 150 5.19 -6.20 -15.34
CA GLU A 150 6.35 -5.37 -15.66
C GLU A 150 6.75 -4.48 -14.49
N GLU A 151 5.78 -3.78 -13.89
CA GLU A 151 6.00 -2.96 -12.68
C GLU A 151 6.41 -3.86 -11.50
N ALA A 152 5.78 -5.03 -11.36
CA ALA A 152 6.10 -5.98 -10.30
C ALA A 152 7.57 -6.48 -10.36
N ILE A 153 8.18 -6.58 -11.55
CA ILE A 153 9.61 -6.94 -11.69
C ILE A 153 10.50 -5.82 -11.16
N VAL A 154 10.25 -4.58 -11.57
CA VAL A 154 11.08 -3.44 -11.14
C VAL A 154 10.95 -3.23 -9.63
N ILE A 155 9.72 -3.30 -9.12
CA ILE A 155 9.45 -3.19 -7.69
C ILE A 155 10.11 -4.35 -6.92
N SER A 156 10.14 -5.55 -7.50
CA SER A 156 10.82 -6.72 -6.90
C SER A 156 12.30 -6.49 -6.64
N ASP A 157 13.02 -5.98 -7.62
CA ASP A 157 14.47 -5.74 -7.46
C ASP A 157 14.73 -4.62 -6.43
N LEU A 158 13.85 -3.63 -6.39
CA LEU A 158 13.89 -2.57 -5.39
C LEU A 158 13.58 -3.10 -3.99
N LEU A 159 12.53 -3.89 -3.77
CA LEU A 159 12.17 -4.39 -2.43
C LEU A 159 13.25 -5.29 -1.80
N LYS A 160 14.06 -5.97 -2.61
CA LYS A 160 15.21 -6.76 -2.15
C LYS A 160 16.30 -5.89 -1.53
N THR A 161 16.58 -4.74 -2.16
CA THR A 161 17.68 -3.84 -1.78
C THR A 161 17.24 -2.66 -0.91
N ARG A 162 15.98 -2.25 -1.06
CA ARG A 162 15.32 -1.08 -0.45
C ARG A 162 13.91 -1.48 0.04
N PRO A 163 13.81 -2.25 1.14
CA PRO A 163 12.52 -2.72 1.68
C PRO A 163 11.66 -1.65 2.36
N TYR A 164 12.08 -0.39 2.32
CA TYR A 164 11.47 0.75 2.99
C TYR A 164 10.80 1.65 1.96
N PHE A 165 9.54 1.96 2.16
CA PHE A 165 8.74 2.75 1.24
C PHE A 165 7.54 3.37 1.95
N TYR A 166 6.98 4.43 1.36
CA TYR A 166 5.71 4.98 1.76
C TYR A 166 4.65 4.59 0.74
N VAL A 167 3.43 4.34 1.22
CA VAL A 167 2.24 4.40 0.39
C VAL A 167 1.69 5.80 0.49
N GLN A 168 1.66 6.48 -0.65
CA GLN A 168 1.08 7.79 -0.83
C GLN A 168 -0.35 7.63 -1.32
N ALA A 169 -1.29 8.18 -0.55
CA ALA A 169 -2.72 8.20 -0.87
C ALA A 169 -3.12 9.62 -1.25
N GLU A 170 -3.54 9.82 -2.50
CA GLU A 170 -4.00 11.09 -3.04
C GLU A 170 -5.52 11.06 -3.16
N TYR A 171 -6.20 12.01 -2.53
CA TYR A 171 -7.65 12.17 -2.62
C TYR A 171 -7.95 13.49 -3.32
N SER A 172 -8.69 13.44 -4.42
CA SER A 172 -9.16 14.64 -5.13
C SER A 172 -10.30 15.33 -4.39
N LYS A 173 -10.85 16.39 -4.99
CA LYS A 173 -12.17 16.90 -4.61
C LYS A 173 -13.23 15.81 -4.78
N TYR A 174 -14.29 15.90 -3.98
CA TYR A 174 -15.50 15.11 -4.21
C TYR A 174 -16.56 15.91 -4.98
N LEU A 175 -17.45 15.20 -5.65
CA LEU A 175 -18.51 15.77 -6.47
C LEU A 175 -19.37 16.75 -5.65
N ASN A 176 -19.64 17.93 -6.20
CA ASN A 176 -20.39 19.00 -5.53
C ASN A 176 -19.77 19.50 -4.21
N GLN A 177 -18.45 19.33 -4.02
CA GLN A 177 -17.74 19.90 -2.88
C GLN A 177 -17.98 21.43 -2.83
N PRO A 178 -18.45 21.98 -1.70
CA PRO A 178 -18.93 23.37 -1.64
C PRO A 178 -17.82 24.42 -1.67
N ALA A 179 -16.56 24.01 -1.51
CA ALA A 179 -15.39 24.89 -1.49
C ALA A 179 -14.19 24.19 -2.13
N ASP A 180 -13.13 24.92 -2.47
CA ASP A 180 -11.90 24.32 -3.02
C ASP A 180 -11.22 23.34 -2.06
N THR A 181 -11.48 23.51 -0.78
CA THR A 181 -10.94 22.68 0.29
C THR A 181 -12.02 22.46 1.33
N ILE A 182 -12.12 21.22 1.81
CA ILE A 182 -12.95 20.84 2.93
C ILE A 182 -12.14 20.03 3.93
N LEU A 183 -12.45 20.18 5.22
CA LEU A 183 -11.88 19.37 6.30
C LEU A 183 -12.92 18.34 6.74
N PHE A 184 -12.56 17.06 6.63
CA PHE A 184 -13.29 15.96 7.26
C PHE A 184 -12.83 15.85 8.72
N PRO A 185 -13.73 16.02 9.71
CA PRO A 185 -13.36 15.95 11.13
C PRO A 185 -12.84 14.57 11.57
N TYR A 186 -13.10 13.54 10.78
CA TYR A 186 -12.50 12.22 10.98
C TYR A 186 -12.54 11.43 9.68
N SER A 187 -11.46 10.72 9.40
CA SER A 187 -11.37 9.75 8.32
C SER A 187 -10.44 8.61 8.71
N GLU A 188 -10.84 7.39 8.42
CA GLU A 188 -10.03 6.20 8.60
C GLU A 188 -10.19 5.30 7.39
N TYR A 189 -9.10 5.21 6.63
CA TYR A 189 -8.98 4.36 5.46
C TYR A 189 -7.98 3.25 5.76
N ARG A 190 -8.26 2.06 5.23
CA ARG A 190 -7.35 0.93 5.31
C ARG A 190 -6.99 0.46 3.91
N GLY A 191 -5.71 0.22 3.71
CA GLY A 191 -5.16 -0.42 2.53
C GLY A 191 -4.41 -1.69 2.91
N ASP A 192 -4.61 -2.76 2.15
CA ASP A 192 -3.89 -4.02 2.32
C ASP A 192 -3.10 -4.28 1.04
N LEU A 193 -1.78 -4.41 1.15
CA LEU A 193 -0.86 -4.79 0.07
C LEU A 193 -0.22 -6.13 0.37
N VAL A 194 -0.32 -7.08 -0.54
CA VAL A 194 0.32 -8.38 -0.41
C VAL A 194 1.64 -8.38 -1.17
N VAL A 195 2.75 -8.61 -0.47
CA VAL A 195 4.06 -8.83 -1.06
C VAL A 195 4.35 -10.33 -1.08
N ARG A 196 4.59 -10.89 -2.27
CA ARG A 196 4.95 -12.29 -2.45
C ARG A 196 6.46 -12.41 -2.61
N LEU A 197 7.09 -13.11 -1.68
CA LEU A 197 8.50 -13.45 -1.74
C LEU A 197 8.68 -14.86 -2.29
N LYS A 198 9.54 -14.98 -3.29
CA LYS A 198 10.01 -16.26 -3.83
C LYS A 198 11.43 -16.49 -3.33
N ILE A 199 11.65 -17.56 -2.58
CA ILE A 199 12.87 -17.80 -1.80
C ILE A 199 13.55 -19.07 -2.30
N LYS A 200 14.85 -19.00 -2.59
CA LYS A 200 15.68 -20.15 -2.96
C LYS A 200 16.03 -21.00 -1.73
N LEU A 201 15.89 -22.32 -1.87
CA LEU A 201 16.23 -23.28 -0.83
C LEU A 201 17.73 -23.49 -0.69
#